data_AF-A0A538U1G6-F1
#
_entry.id   AF-A0A538U1G6-F1
#
_cell.length_a   1.000
_cell.length_b   1.000
_cell.length_c   1.000
_cell.angle_alpha   90.00
_cell.angle_beta   90.00
_cell.angle_gamma   90.00
#
_symmetry.space_group_name_H-M   'P 1'
#
loop_
_entity.id
_entity.type
_entity.pdbx_description
1 polymer ?
#
loop_
_entity_poly.entity_id
_entity_poly.type
_entity_poly.pdbx_seq_one_letter_code
_entity_poly.pdbx_strand_id
1 'polypeptide(L)'
;MRTRSWLLLGALLLTSPAAAKEPKCPLDLATCLAQFEHMRDRPWLGVHLDPDSTGHSVVVDVGSGTPAQKAGLRPGDVLESIENRPPSEWFAGKAGWKNGDSGVIKVTRAGRTQNLTLRYEKIPEDVLAKAIGTHMIEGHLAYMHPGSETESH
;
A
#
# COMPACT_ATOMS: atom_id res chain seq x y z
N MET A 1 2.05 43.21 62.35
CA MET A 1 1.11 43.45 61.23
C MET A 1 1.82 43.22 59.90
N ARG A 2 1.16 42.50 58.97
CA ARG A 2 1.42 42.35 57.51
C ARG A 2 2.72 41.61 57.08
N THR A 3 2.66 40.31 56.72
CA THR A 3 2.34 39.69 55.41
C THR A 3 3.30 40.05 54.25
N ARG A 4 3.92 39.04 53.62
CA ARG A 4 3.59 38.57 52.26
C ARG A 4 4.58 37.54 51.68
N SER A 5 4.00 36.41 51.26
CA SER A 5 4.54 35.43 50.30
C SER A 5 5.15 36.04 49.05
N TRP A 6 6.20 35.44 48.52
CA TRP A 6 6.55 35.52 47.10
C TRP A 6 6.53 34.11 46.49
N LEU A 7 5.63 33.96 45.52
CA LEU A 7 5.29 32.76 44.79
C LEU A 7 6.29 32.52 43.64
N LEU A 8 6.52 31.23 43.38
CA LEU A 8 7.14 30.64 42.19
C LEU A 8 6.40 31.06 40.90
N LEU A 9 7.13 31.26 39.80
CA LEU A 9 6.59 31.10 38.45
C LEU A 9 7.71 30.67 37.49
N GLY A 10 7.86 29.35 37.33
CA GLY A 10 8.61 28.74 36.23
C GLY A 10 7.73 28.72 34.98
N ALA A 11 8.20 29.39 33.92
CA ALA A 11 7.55 29.37 32.61
C ALA A 11 7.88 28.06 31.89
N LEU A 12 6.91 27.15 31.84
CA LEU A 12 6.98 25.93 31.04
C LEU A 12 6.57 26.28 29.60
N LEU A 13 7.55 26.40 28.70
CA LEU A 13 7.32 26.58 27.27
C LEU A 13 6.76 25.27 26.68
N LEU A 14 5.45 25.24 26.44
CA LEU A 14 4.78 24.22 25.65
C LEU A 14 5.15 24.42 24.18
N THR A 15 6.09 23.63 23.66
CA THR A 15 6.30 23.50 22.22
C THR A 15 5.16 22.64 21.66
N SER A 16 4.19 23.27 21.00
CA SER A 16 3.18 22.52 20.24
C SER A 16 3.87 21.71 19.13
N PRO A 17 3.55 20.42 18.93
CA PRO A 17 4.02 19.70 17.77
C PRO A 17 3.32 20.33 16.56
N ALA A 18 4.11 20.72 15.55
CA ALA A 18 3.57 21.13 14.27
C ALA A 18 2.68 19.99 13.74
N ALA A 19 1.41 20.28 13.54
CA ALA A 19 0.49 19.38 12.85
C ALA A 19 1.04 19.13 11.44
N ALA A 20 1.68 17.98 11.25
CA ALA A 20 2.07 17.51 9.93
C ALA A 20 0.77 17.32 9.14
N LYS A 21 0.49 18.19 8.16
CA LYS A 21 -0.57 17.95 7.18
C LYS A 21 -0.23 16.63 6.49
N GLU A 22 -1.07 15.62 6.69
CA GLU A 22 -0.91 14.34 6.02
C GLU A 22 -0.79 14.55 4.50
N PRO A 23 0.09 13.77 3.83
CA PRO A 23 0.39 14.02 2.43
C PRO A 23 -0.86 13.76 1.59
N LYS A 24 -1.42 14.83 1.03
CA LYS A 24 -2.42 14.74 -0.05
C LYS A 24 -1.79 13.96 -1.20
N CYS A 25 -2.55 13.04 -1.82
CA CYS A 25 -2.12 12.37 -3.04
C CYS A 25 -1.66 13.42 -4.07
N PRO A 26 -0.46 13.29 -4.66
CA PRO A 26 0.09 14.32 -5.55
C PRO A 26 -0.54 14.32 -6.95
N LEU A 27 -1.45 13.39 -7.24
CA LEU A 27 -2.06 13.20 -8.55
C LEU A 27 -3.45 13.86 -8.60
N ASP A 28 -3.84 14.35 -9.77
CA ASP A 28 -5.23 14.75 -10.02
C ASP A 28 -6.15 13.52 -10.14
N LEU A 29 -7.46 13.74 -9.97
CA LEU A 29 -8.44 12.67 -9.93
C LEU A 29 -8.46 11.84 -11.22
N ALA A 30 -8.35 12.47 -12.39
CA ALA A 30 -8.40 11.75 -13.66
C ALA A 30 -7.15 10.87 -13.84
N THR A 31 -5.97 11.41 -13.53
CA THR A 31 -4.72 10.64 -13.53
C THR A 31 -4.76 9.48 -12.53
N CYS A 32 -5.29 9.70 -11.33
CA CYS A 32 -5.43 8.65 -10.32
C CYS A 32 -6.37 7.52 -10.79
N LEU A 33 -7.55 7.86 -11.33
CA LEU A 33 -8.49 6.87 -11.85
C LEU A 33 -7.91 6.09 -13.04
N ALA A 34 -7.13 6.75 -13.91
CA ALA A 34 -6.41 6.06 -14.99
C ALA A 34 -5.38 5.06 -14.46
N GLN A 35 -4.68 5.37 -13.34
CA GLN A 35 -3.79 4.42 -12.70
C GLN A 35 -4.52 3.18 -12.17
N PHE A 36 -5.71 3.35 -11.60
CA PHE A 36 -6.55 2.23 -11.17
C PHE A 36 -7.07 1.40 -12.36
N GLU A 37 -7.42 2.05 -13.47
CA GLU A 37 -7.81 1.37 -14.70
C GLU A 37 -6.69 0.48 -15.24
N HIS A 38 -5.44 0.96 -15.23
CA HIS A 38 -4.29 0.15 -15.62
C HIS A 38 -4.09 -1.12 -14.78
N MET A 39 -4.70 -1.24 -13.59
CA MET A 39 -4.66 -2.49 -12.83
C MET A 39 -5.49 -3.61 -13.48
N ARG A 40 -6.50 -3.29 -14.30
CA ARG A 40 -7.30 -4.29 -15.05
C ARG A 40 -6.47 -5.02 -16.11
N ASP A 41 -5.48 -4.32 -16.65
CA ASP A 41 -4.64 -4.82 -17.75
C ASP A 41 -3.43 -5.61 -17.25
N ARG A 42 -3.26 -5.70 -15.93
CA ARG A 42 -2.08 -6.24 -15.31
C ARG A 42 -2.39 -7.54 -14.57
N PRO A 43 -1.44 -8.48 -14.55
CA PRO A 43 -1.55 -9.70 -13.75
C PRO A 43 -1.82 -9.37 -12.28
N TRP A 44 -2.88 -9.94 -11.74
CA TRP A 44 -3.23 -9.85 -10.35
C TRP A 44 -2.88 -11.16 -9.65
N LEU A 45 -2.10 -11.07 -8.57
CA LEU A 45 -1.68 -12.24 -7.78
C LEU A 45 -2.55 -12.43 -6.55
N GLY A 46 -3.13 -11.35 -6.01
CA GLY A 46 -3.88 -11.39 -4.75
C GLY A 46 -3.00 -11.50 -3.50
N VAL A 47 -1.85 -10.81 -3.51
CA VAL A 47 -0.96 -10.67 -2.34
C VAL A 47 -0.92 -9.23 -1.86
N HIS A 48 -0.74 -9.06 -0.55
CA HIS A 48 -0.26 -7.81 0.03
C HIS A 48 1.24 -7.94 0.29
N LEU A 49 2.02 -6.96 -0.17
CA LEU A 49 3.47 -6.92 0.03
C LEU A 49 3.85 -5.67 0.81
N ASP A 50 4.69 -5.85 1.82
CA ASP A 50 5.36 -4.75 2.50
C ASP A 50 6.88 -4.85 2.32
N PRO A 51 7.59 -3.72 2.14
CA PRO A 51 9.04 -3.73 2.17
C PRO A 51 9.54 -4.02 3.59
N ASP A 52 10.52 -4.91 3.73
CA ASP A 52 11.27 -5.07 4.97
C ASP A 52 12.26 -3.90 5.21
N SER A 53 13.01 -3.96 6.31
CA SER A 53 14.04 -2.95 6.64
C SER A 53 15.17 -2.85 5.62
N THR A 54 15.28 -3.81 4.71
CA THR A 54 16.28 -3.85 3.63
C THR A 54 15.68 -3.54 2.25
N GLY A 55 14.37 -3.30 2.18
CA GLY A 55 13.62 -2.99 0.96
C GLY A 55 13.17 -4.21 0.16
N HIS A 56 13.29 -5.44 0.70
CA HIS A 56 12.76 -6.62 0.04
C HIS A 56 11.24 -6.69 0.18
N SER A 57 10.55 -7.14 -0.88
CA SER A 57 9.10 -7.29 -0.87
C SER A 57 8.69 -8.56 -0.11
N VAL A 58 8.12 -8.39 1.09
CA VAL A 58 7.66 -9.47 1.96
C VAL A 58 6.15 -9.63 1.82
N VAL A 59 5.69 -10.86 1.61
CA VAL A 59 4.28 -11.20 1.64
C VAL A 59 3.77 -11.09 3.07
N VAL A 60 2.81 -10.21 3.31
CA VAL A 60 2.18 -10.04 4.63
C VAL A 60 0.78 -10.64 4.68
N ASP A 61 0.08 -10.69 3.55
CA ASP A 61 -1.22 -11.33 3.42
C ASP A 61 -1.40 -12.00 2.05
N VAL A 62 -2.19 -13.07 2.02
CA VAL A 62 -2.54 -13.81 0.81
C VAL A 62 -4.05 -14.03 0.80
N GLY A 63 -4.74 -13.42 -0.17
CA GLY A 63 -6.19 -13.50 -0.25
C GLY A 63 -6.68 -14.93 -0.54
N SER A 64 -7.86 -15.28 -0.02
CA SER A 64 -8.49 -16.58 -0.31
C SER A 64 -8.93 -16.67 -1.77
N GLY A 65 -8.74 -17.84 -2.38
CA GLY A 65 -9.11 -18.12 -3.78
C GLY A 65 -8.21 -17.45 -4.82
N THR A 66 -7.19 -16.70 -4.39
CA THR A 66 -6.30 -15.94 -5.27
C THR A 66 -5.29 -16.83 -6.00
N PRO A 67 -4.74 -16.36 -7.13
CA PRO A 67 -3.60 -17.00 -7.79
C PRO A 67 -2.43 -17.32 -6.86
N ALA A 68 -2.11 -16.39 -5.95
CA ALA A 68 -1.05 -16.55 -4.98
C ALA A 68 -1.31 -17.69 -4.00
N GLN A 69 -2.54 -17.77 -3.47
CA GLN A 69 -2.92 -18.88 -2.61
C GLN A 69 -2.82 -20.23 -3.35
N LYS A 70 -3.34 -20.28 -4.59
CA LYS A 70 -3.30 -21.49 -5.44
C LYS A 70 -1.85 -21.93 -5.73
N ALA A 71 -0.94 -20.96 -5.91
CA ALA A 71 0.49 -21.22 -6.12
C ALA A 71 1.23 -21.61 -4.83
N GLY A 72 0.59 -21.49 -3.65
CA GLY A 72 1.18 -21.84 -2.36
C GLY A 72 2.07 -20.75 -1.75
N LEU A 73 1.90 -19.49 -2.16
CA LEU A 73 2.48 -18.34 -1.47
C LEU A 73 1.89 -18.22 -0.06
N ARG A 74 2.69 -17.69 0.87
CA ARG A 74 2.34 -17.58 2.29
C ARG A 74 2.88 -16.28 2.88
N PRO A 75 2.23 -15.75 3.93
CA PRO A 75 2.84 -14.71 4.74
C PRO A 75 4.24 -15.10 5.22
N GLY A 76 5.18 -14.16 5.15
CA GLY A 76 6.60 -14.36 5.45
C GLY A 76 7.45 -14.80 4.26
N ASP A 77 6.87 -15.04 3.09
CA ASP A 77 7.65 -15.21 1.86
C ASP A 77 8.31 -13.90 1.46
N VAL A 78 9.60 -13.94 1.17
CA VAL A 78 10.29 -12.84 0.49
C VAL A 78 10.22 -13.08 -1.00
N LEU A 79 9.53 -12.22 -1.74
CA LEU A 79 9.37 -12.35 -3.18
C LEU A 79 10.59 -11.75 -3.89
N GLU A 80 11.40 -12.61 -4.53
CA GLU A 80 12.64 -12.20 -5.17
C GLU A 80 12.47 -11.84 -6.63
N SER A 81 11.69 -12.64 -7.38
CA SER A 81 11.43 -12.39 -8.79
C SER A 81 10.24 -13.17 -9.32
N ILE A 82 9.73 -12.73 -10.46
CA ILE A 82 8.78 -13.46 -11.29
C ILE A 82 9.33 -13.50 -12.71
N GLU A 83 9.48 -14.69 -13.31
CA GLU A 83 10.12 -14.86 -14.62
C GLU A 83 11.51 -14.17 -14.69
N ASN A 84 12.28 -14.27 -13.59
CA ASN A 84 13.59 -13.62 -13.40
C ASN A 84 13.58 -12.08 -13.43
N ARG A 85 12.41 -11.44 -13.31
CA ARG A 85 12.30 -9.97 -13.18
C ARG A 85 12.07 -9.57 -11.72
N PRO A 86 12.74 -8.53 -11.21
CA PRO A 86 12.62 -8.11 -9.82
C PRO A 86 11.28 -7.40 -9.54
N PRO A 87 10.92 -7.24 -8.26
CA PRO A 87 9.67 -6.61 -7.89
C PRO A 87 9.49 -5.15 -8.36
N SER A 88 10.54 -4.46 -8.79
CA SER A 88 10.40 -3.11 -9.34
C SER A 88 9.85 -3.09 -10.78
N GLU A 89 10.00 -4.18 -11.55
CA GLU A 89 9.72 -4.18 -12.99
C GLU A 89 8.31 -4.67 -13.36
N TRP A 90 7.81 -5.71 -12.67
CA TRP A 90 6.44 -6.21 -12.82
C TRP A 90 5.40 -5.19 -12.34
N PHE A 91 5.68 -4.42 -11.27
CA PHE A 91 4.78 -3.40 -10.75
C PHE A 91 4.63 -2.18 -11.68
N ALA A 92 5.40 -2.10 -12.75
CA ALA A 92 5.25 -1.09 -13.79
C ALA A 92 4.49 -1.62 -15.03
N GLY A 93 3.96 -2.85 -15.01
CA GLY A 93 3.27 -3.44 -16.17
C GLY A 93 4.19 -3.80 -17.34
N LYS A 94 5.51 -3.70 -17.17
CA LYS A 94 6.53 -3.93 -18.22
C LYS A 94 6.74 -5.40 -18.58
N ALA A 95 6.07 -6.30 -17.87
CA ALA A 95 6.25 -7.74 -18.02
C ALA A 95 5.53 -8.31 -19.26
N GLY A 96 4.46 -7.67 -19.72
CA GLY A 96 3.71 -8.11 -20.91
C GLY A 96 2.93 -9.42 -20.75
N TRP A 97 2.78 -9.93 -19.51
CA TRP A 97 2.04 -11.17 -19.24
C TRP A 97 0.54 -10.99 -19.47
N LYS A 98 -0.10 -12.05 -20.00
CA LYS A 98 -1.53 -12.08 -20.29
C LYS A 98 -2.27 -12.88 -19.22
N ASN A 99 -3.56 -12.63 -19.13
CA ASN A 99 -4.45 -13.46 -18.33
C ASN A 99 -4.39 -14.92 -18.77
N GLY A 100 -4.21 -15.84 -17.82
CA GLY A 100 -4.11 -17.27 -18.07
C GLY A 100 -2.69 -17.77 -18.36
N ASP A 101 -1.73 -16.88 -18.62
CA ASP A 101 -0.32 -17.25 -18.68
C ASP A 101 0.14 -17.81 -17.31
N SER A 102 1.23 -18.56 -17.31
CA SER A 102 1.86 -19.03 -16.07
C SER A 102 3.29 -18.52 -16.00
N GLY A 103 3.77 -18.27 -14.80
CA GLY A 103 5.16 -17.96 -14.57
C GLY A 103 5.71 -18.52 -13.27
N VAL A 104 7.03 -18.63 -13.22
CA VAL A 104 7.80 -19.07 -12.07
C VAL A 104 8.09 -17.87 -11.19
N ILE A 105 7.61 -17.94 -9.95
CA ILE A 105 7.91 -17.01 -8.88
C ILE A 105 9.02 -17.62 -8.03
N LYS A 106 10.12 -16.89 -7.88
CA LYS A 106 11.16 -17.22 -6.92
C LYS A 106 10.88 -16.50 -5.61
N VAL A 107 10.77 -17.27 -4.54
CA VAL A 107 10.61 -16.74 -3.18
C VAL A 107 11.67 -17.32 -2.26
N THR A 108 12.01 -16.60 -1.21
CA THR A 108 12.76 -17.15 -0.08
C THR A 108 11.81 -17.32 1.11
N ARG A 109 11.71 -18.56 1.60
CA ARG A 109 10.89 -18.95 2.75
C ARG A 109 11.76 -19.62 3.80
N ALA A 110 11.80 -19.04 5.00
CA ALA A 110 12.62 -19.55 6.11
C ALA A 110 14.09 -19.82 5.69
N GLY A 111 14.67 -18.88 4.93
CA GLY A 111 16.07 -18.95 4.45
C GLY A 111 16.31 -19.91 3.28
N ARG A 112 15.27 -20.51 2.69
CA ARG A 112 15.40 -21.39 1.53
C ARG A 112 14.68 -20.82 0.32
N THR A 113 15.37 -20.78 -0.81
CA THR A 113 14.78 -20.40 -2.09
C THR A 113 13.82 -21.50 -2.57
N GLN A 114 12.63 -21.09 -3.00
CA GLN A 114 11.59 -21.92 -3.57
C GLN A 114 11.12 -21.32 -4.89
N ASN A 115 10.87 -22.18 -5.87
CA ASN A 115 10.23 -21.80 -7.12
C ASN A 115 8.78 -22.28 -7.08
N LEU A 116 7.84 -21.35 -7.26
CA LEU A 116 6.42 -21.62 -7.30
C LEU A 116 5.89 -21.29 -8.70
N THR A 117 5.08 -22.17 -9.28
CA THR A 117 4.38 -21.86 -10.53
C THR A 117 3.07 -21.17 -10.20
N LEU A 118 2.88 -19.96 -10.72
CA LEU A 118 1.67 -19.16 -10.56
C LEU A 118 1.00 -18.95 -11.91
N ARG A 119 -0.32 -19.16 -11.96
CA ARG A 119 -1.14 -18.81 -13.12
C ARG A 119 -1.70 -17.40 -12.93
N TYR A 120 -1.41 -16.51 -13.87
CA TYR A 120 -1.87 -15.13 -13.80
C TYR A 120 -3.37 -15.04 -14.05
N GLU A 121 -4.06 -14.25 -13.23
CA GLU A 121 -5.47 -13.94 -13.40
C GLU A 121 -5.66 -12.41 -13.47
N LYS A 122 -6.77 -11.96 -14.03
CA LYS A 122 -7.20 -10.57 -13.90
C LYS A 122 -7.71 -10.32 -12.49
N ILE A 123 -7.57 -9.09 -12.02
CA ILE A 123 -8.26 -8.66 -10.80
C ILE A 123 -9.78 -8.79 -11.01
N PRO A 124 -10.52 -9.45 -10.09
CA PRO A 124 -11.98 -9.45 -10.11
C PRO A 124 -12.53 -8.02 -10.01
N GLU A 125 -13.63 -7.74 -10.71
CA GLU A 125 -14.19 -6.38 -10.79
C GLU A 125 -14.63 -5.85 -9.43
N ASP A 126 -15.19 -6.72 -8.58
CA ASP A 126 -15.61 -6.40 -7.22
C ASP A 126 -14.40 -6.09 -6.31
N VAL A 127 -13.30 -6.83 -6.45
CA VAL A 127 -12.05 -6.57 -5.73
C VAL A 127 -11.44 -5.24 -6.17
N LEU A 128 -11.44 -4.95 -7.48
CA LEU A 128 -10.98 -3.66 -8.00
C LEU A 128 -11.86 -2.50 -7.51
N ALA A 129 -13.18 -2.64 -7.58
CA ALA A 129 -14.11 -1.63 -7.10
C ALA A 129 -13.93 -1.36 -5.60
N LYS A 130 -13.72 -2.41 -4.80
CA LYS A 130 -13.40 -2.28 -3.38
C LYS A 130 -12.09 -1.55 -3.16
N ALA A 131 -11.04 -1.87 -3.92
CA ALA A 131 -9.74 -1.20 -3.80
C ALA A 131 -9.84 0.31 -4.11
N ILE A 132 -10.53 0.67 -5.20
CA ILE A 132 -10.79 2.08 -5.56
C ILE A 132 -11.61 2.75 -4.46
N GLY A 133 -12.71 2.14 -4.03
CA GLY A 133 -13.59 2.70 -2.99
C GLY A 133 -12.86 2.93 -1.68
N THR A 134 -12.05 1.96 -1.24
CA THR A 134 -11.24 2.07 -0.02
C THR A 134 -10.25 3.24 -0.13
N HIS A 135 -9.51 3.34 -1.23
CA HIS A 135 -8.58 4.45 -1.43
C HIS A 135 -9.27 5.82 -1.47
N MET A 136 -10.39 5.92 -2.18
CA MET A 136 -11.10 7.19 -2.35
C MET A 136 -11.84 7.61 -1.08
N ILE A 137 -12.56 6.70 -0.43
CA ILE A 137 -13.37 7.02 0.74
C ILE A 137 -12.49 7.12 1.99
N GLU A 138 -11.59 6.17 2.22
CA GLU A 138 -10.75 6.17 3.43
C GLU A 138 -9.52 7.05 3.27
N GLY A 139 -8.91 7.08 2.07
CA GLY A 139 -7.69 7.87 1.83
C GLY A 139 -7.95 9.36 1.58
N HIS A 140 -9.08 9.74 0.98
CA HIS A 140 -9.41 11.15 0.75
C HIS A 140 -10.54 11.65 1.65
N LEU A 141 -11.67 10.94 1.74
CA LEU A 141 -12.87 11.45 2.41
C LEU A 141 -12.84 11.30 3.93
N ALA A 142 -12.18 10.27 4.49
CA ALA A 142 -12.06 10.13 5.95
C ALA A 142 -11.26 11.29 6.59
N TYR A 143 -10.40 11.96 5.79
CA TYR A 143 -9.65 13.14 6.19
C TYR A 143 -10.32 14.47 5.81
N MET A 144 -11.43 14.44 5.08
CA MET A 144 -12.29 15.62 4.91
C MET A 144 -13.13 15.80 6.17
N HIS A 145 -12.57 16.45 7.19
CA HIS A 145 -13.40 16.91 8.30
C HIS A 145 -14.44 17.92 7.78
N PRO A 146 -15.74 17.75 8.08
CA PRO A 146 -16.76 18.75 7.79
C PRO A 146 -16.46 20.00 8.64
N GLY A 147 -15.78 20.98 8.04
CA GLY A 147 -15.38 22.21 8.72
C GLY A 147 -14.10 22.90 8.23
N SER A 148 -13.42 22.39 7.20
CA SER A 148 -12.23 23.06 6.63
C SER A 148 -12.49 23.90 5.38
N GLU A 149 -13.75 24.16 5.04
CA GLU A 149 -14.12 25.27 4.16
C GLU A 149 -14.20 26.56 4.99
N THR A 150 -13.05 27.19 5.23
CA THR A 150 -13.07 28.65 5.43
C THR A 150 -13.09 29.28 4.07
N GLU A 151 -14.24 29.85 3.73
CA GLU A 151 -14.43 30.83 2.67
C GLU A 151 -13.21 31.77 2.58
N SER A 152 -12.59 31.84 1.41
CA SER A 152 -11.76 32.98 1.03
C SER A 152 -12.44 33.66 -0.15
N HIS A 153 -13.02 34.82 0.16
CA HIS A 153 -13.49 35.84 -0.77
C HIS A 153 -12.48 36.19 -1.86
#